data_AF-A0A7U9MY84-F1
#
_entry.id   AF-A0A7U9MY84-F1
#
_cell.length_a   1.000
_cell.length_b   1.000
_cell.length_c   1.000
_cell.angle_alpha   90.00
_cell.angle_beta   90.00
_cell.angle_gamma   90.00
#
_symmetry.space_group_name_H-M   'P 1'
#
loop_
_entity.id
_entity.type
_entity.pdbx_description
1 polymer ?
#
loop_
_entity_poly.entity_id
_entity_poly.type
_entity_poly.pdbx_seq_one_letter_code
_entity_poly.pdbx_strand_id
1 'polypeptide(L)'
;MDMQFDRNRRREKSYRGVEGTIVSMEPTRIGNRRADGCVMFVGLEDQNGNLVNFLVSPTAFVLDYVMLREGMEVTMYYRTDEPVPLIYPPQYRAAVAVPRMSGQMVDVDYYNRSLINQDMTLQLNLDGSVDITTTNNQRFLGSPAGNDLVVVYSSSTRSIPAQTTPSRIVVLCPKSV
;
A
#
# COMPACT_ATOMS: atom_id res chain seq x y z
N MET A 1 12.52 -2.45 40.77
CA MET A 1 11.29 -1.74 40.35
C MET A 1 11.01 -2.11 38.91
N ASP A 2 10.07 -3.03 38.70
CA ASP A 2 9.60 -3.43 37.36
C ASP A 2 8.79 -2.29 36.73
N MET A 3 9.31 -1.70 35.66
CA MET A 3 8.52 -0.83 34.78
C MET A 3 7.74 -1.73 33.82
N GLN A 4 6.51 -2.06 34.20
CA GLN A 4 5.50 -2.54 33.27
C GLN A 4 5.18 -1.39 32.30
N PHE A 5 5.85 -1.40 31.14
CA PHE A 5 5.53 -0.49 30.06
C PHE A 5 4.15 -0.83 29.49
N ASP A 6 3.25 0.15 29.57
CA ASP A 6 1.89 0.16 29.06
C ASP A 6 1.71 -0.58 27.72
N ARG A 7 1.01 -1.72 27.77
CA ARG A 7 0.51 -2.45 26.60
C ARG A 7 -0.74 -1.77 26.01
N ASN A 8 -0.63 -0.49 25.66
CA ASN A 8 -1.70 0.21 24.94
C ASN A 8 -1.17 1.29 23.99
N ARG A 9 -0.03 1.04 23.32
CA ARG A 9 0.28 1.77 22.09
C ARG A 9 -0.76 1.40 21.05
N ARG A 10 -1.66 2.34 20.71
CA ARG A 10 -2.32 2.34 19.39
C ARG A 10 -1.23 2.01 18.37
N ARG A 11 -1.38 0.91 17.62
CA ARG A 11 -0.46 0.65 16.50
C ARG A 11 -0.56 1.87 15.58
N GLU A 12 0.57 2.53 15.34
CA GLU A 12 0.65 3.63 14.39
C GLU A 12 0.36 3.12 12.99
N LYS A 13 -0.48 3.85 12.22
CA LYS A 13 -0.92 3.49 10.86
C LYS A 13 0.23 2.89 10.06
N SER A 14 0.10 1.63 9.64
CA SER A 14 1.23 0.89 9.04
C SER A 14 1.58 1.37 7.64
N TYR A 15 0.60 1.90 6.90
CA TYR A 15 0.76 2.38 5.54
C TYR A 15 0.26 3.80 5.37
N ARG A 16 0.91 4.60 4.53
CA ARG A 16 0.39 5.90 4.08
C ARG A 16 0.43 5.96 2.56
N GLY A 17 -0.67 6.42 1.97
CA GLY A 17 -0.81 6.63 0.54
C GLY A 17 -0.50 8.09 0.17
N VAL A 18 0.20 8.28 -0.95
CA VAL A 18 0.36 9.56 -1.63
C VAL A 18 -0.31 9.44 -2.98
N GLU A 19 -1.30 10.28 -3.24
CA GLU A 19 -1.99 10.36 -4.53
C GLU A 19 -1.30 11.40 -5.42
N GLY A 20 -1.08 11.07 -6.69
CA GLY A 20 -0.47 12.00 -7.63
C GLY A 20 -0.38 11.46 -9.04
N THR A 21 0.17 12.27 -9.93
CA THR A 21 0.49 11.88 -11.31
C THR A 21 1.97 11.52 -11.40
N ILE A 22 2.28 10.43 -12.10
CA ILE A 22 3.67 10.07 -12.39
C ILE A 22 4.23 11.10 -13.38
N VAL A 23 5.23 11.88 -12.94
CA VAL A 23 5.88 12.91 -13.77
C VAL A 23 7.28 12.53 -14.22
N SER A 24 7.90 11.54 -13.58
CA SER A 24 9.19 10.99 -14.00
C SER A 24 9.36 9.52 -13.62
N MET A 25 10.05 8.76 -14.47
CA MET A 25 10.47 7.39 -14.17
C MET A 25 11.93 7.16 -14.60
N GLU A 26 12.81 6.92 -13.64
CA GLU A 26 14.25 6.76 -13.90
C GLU A 26 14.81 5.52 -13.19
N PRO A 27 15.65 4.71 -13.84
CA PRO A 27 16.31 3.60 -13.15
C PRO A 27 17.33 4.14 -12.15
N THR A 28 17.44 3.46 -11.00
CA THR A 28 18.39 3.88 -9.97
C THR A 28 19.83 3.73 -10.46
N ARG A 29 20.66 4.74 -10.14
CA ARG A 29 22.10 4.74 -10.44
C ARG A 29 22.88 4.69 -9.13
N ILE A 30 23.64 3.61 -8.91
CA ILE A 30 24.51 3.48 -7.74
C ILE A 30 25.96 3.72 -8.18
N GLY A 31 26.45 4.95 -8.02
CA GLY A 31 27.81 5.35 -8.40
C GLY A 31 28.08 5.25 -9.91
N ASN A 32 29.29 4.78 -10.29
CA ASN A 32 29.67 4.54 -11.70
C ASN A 32 29.18 3.20 -12.26
N ARG A 33 28.29 2.48 -11.55
CA ARG A 33 27.72 1.23 -12.05
C ARG A 33 26.62 1.52 -13.07
N ARG A 34 26.39 0.56 -13.98
CA ARG A 34 25.22 0.58 -14.87
C ARG A 34 23.96 0.72 -14.02
N ALA A 35 22.98 1.47 -14.54
CA ALA A 35 21.72 1.67 -13.85
C ALA A 35 21.10 0.30 -13.49
N ASP A 36 20.66 0.15 -12.25
CA ASP A 36 19.93 -1.05 -11.81
C ASP A 36 18.52 -0.95 -12.37
N GLY A 37 18.25 -1.67 -13.46
CA GLY A 37 16.95 -1.68 -14.14
C GLY A 37 15.84 -2.35 -13.36
N CYS A 38 16.15 -3.07 -12.27
CA CYS A 38 15.15 -3.69 -11.41
C CYS A 38 14.52 -2.71 -10.43
N VAL A 39 15.17 -1.56 -10.19
CA VAL A 39 14.73 -0.56 -9.22
C VAL A 39 14.64 0.79 -9.90
N MET A 40 13.49 1.45 -9.76
CA MET A 40 13.22 2.74 -10.40
C MET A 40 12.85 3.79 -9.35
N PHE A 41 13.32 5.02 -9.56
CA PHE A 41 12.73 6.20 -8.97
C PHE A 41 11.53 6.62 -9.80
N VAL A 42 10.40 6.82 -9.12
CA VAL A 42 9.16 7.33 -9.72
C VAL A 42 8.82 8.63 -9.02
N GLY A 43 8.84 9.73 -9.75
CA GLY A 43 8.41 11.04 -9.26
C GLY A 43 6.90 11.15 -9.35
N LEU A 44 6.25 11.42 -8.23
CA LEU A 44 4.83 11.77 -8.13
C LEU A 44 4.68 13.26 -7.88
N GLU A 45 3.79 13.89 -8.63
CA GLU A 45 3.31 15.25 -8.36
C GLU A 45 1.87 15.17 -7.84
N ASP A 46 1.61 15.73 -6.65
CA ASP A 46 0.25 15.82 -6.10
C ASP A 46 -0.54 16.97 -6.76
N GLN A 47 -1.83 17.10 -6.42
CA GLN A 47 -2.70 18.15 -6.97
C GLN A 47 -2.27 19.59 -6.59
N ASN A 48 -1.40 19.74 -5.59
CA ASN A 48 -0.88 21.03 -5.14
C ASN A 48 0.50 21.34 -5.75
N GLY A 49 1.03 20.48 -6.62
CA GLY A 49 2.36 20.63 -7.21
C GLY A 49 3.51 20.16 -6.31
N ASN A 50 3.22 19.44 -5.22
CA ASN A 50 4.29 18.88 -4.38
C ASN A 50 4.87 17.63 -5.03
N LEU A 51 6.20 17.57 -5.09
CA LEU A 51 6.93 16.42 -5.60
C LEU A 51 7.31 15.45 -4.48
N VAL A 52 7.11 14.16 -4.75
CA VAL A 52 7.55 13.04 -3.89
C VAL A 52 8.16 11.97 -4.76
N ASN A 53 9.31 11.43 -4.37
CA ASN A 53 9.95 10.35 -5.10
C ASN A 53 9.69 9.00 -4.41
N PHE A 54 9.33 8.01 -5.19
CA PHE A 54 9.16 6.64 -4.75
C PHE A 54 10.21 5.72 -5.36
N LEU A 55 10.89 4.96 -4.52
CA LEU A 55 11.75 3.86 -4.92
C LEU A 55 10.88 2.62 -5.13
N VAL A 56 10.62 2.28 -6.39
CA VAL A 56 9.88 1.08 -6.79
C VAL A 56 10.87 -0.05 -7.06
N SER A 57 10.86 -1.08 -6.21
CA SER A 57 11.69 -2.27 -6.35
C SER A 57 10.85 -3.47 -6.82
N PRO A 58 11.47 -4.62 -7.18
CA PRO A 58 10.74 -5.82 -7.59
C PRO A 58 9.83 -6.41 -6.50
N THR A 59 9.92 -5.89 -5.28
CA THR A 59 9.12 -6.36 -4.14
C THR A 59 7.95 -5.44 -3.83
N ALA A 60 7.85 -4.30 -4.50
CA ALA A 60 6.65 -3.48 -4.47
C ALA A 60 5.54 -4.21 -5.21
N PHE A 61 4.35 -4.29 -4.60
CA PHE A 61 3.19 -4.87 -5.26
C PHE A 61 2.50 -3.80 -6.13
N VAL A 62 2.32 -4.07 -7.42
CA VAL A 62 1.55 -3.19 -8.30
C VAL A 62 0.19 -3.83 -8.54
N LEU A 63 -0.89 -3.13 -8.17
CA LEU A 63 -2.24 -3.65 -8.31
C LEU A 63 -2.54 -3.99 -9.78
N ASP A 64 -3.11 -5.18 -9.99
CA ASP A 64 -3.42 -5.77 -11.30
C ASP A 64 -2.23 -5.90 -12.27
N TYR A 65 -0.99 -5.86 -11.75
CA TYR A 65 0.23 -5.97 -12.55
C TYR A 65 0.33 -4.94 -13.68
N VAL A 66 -0.33 -3.80 -13.52
CA VAL A 66 -0.34 -2.74 -14.51
C VAL A 66 1.07 -2.17 -14.67
N MET A 67 1.50 -1.99 -15.92
CA MET A 67 2.76 -1.33 -16.21
C MET A 67 2.65 0.17 -15.94
N LEU A 68 3.34 0.66 -14.91
CA LEU A 68 3.40 2.08 -14.57
C LEU A 68 4.10 2.89 -15.68
N ARG A 69 3.59 4.09 -15.97
CA ARG A 69 4.10 5.01 -16.99
C ARG A 69 3.89 6.47 -16.56
N GLU A 70 4.72 7.36 -17.09
CA GLU A 70 4.52 8.80 -16.95
C GLU A 70 3.14 9.23 -17.47
N GLY A 71 2.52 10.20 -16.79
CA GLY A 71 1.16 10.69 -17.02
C GLY A 71 0.05 9.87 -16.34
N MET A 72 0.36 8.74 -15.69
CA MET A 72 -0.65 7.96 -14.96
C MET A 72 -0.94 8.56 -13.58
N GLU A 73 -2.22 8.67 -13.24
CA GLU A 73 -2.65 8.92 -11.87
C GLU A 73 -2.57 7.64 -11.03
N VAL A 74 -1.88 7.72 -9.90
CA VAL A 74 -1.66 6.59 -9.01
C VAL A 74 -1.73 7.01 -7.55
N THR A 75 -2.03 6.07 -6.66
CA THR A 75 -1.76 6.16 -5.23
C THR A 75 -0.61 5.23 -4.90
N MET A 76 0.50 5.79 -4.42
CA MET A 76 1.63 5.00 -3.94
C MET A 76 1.61 4.92 -2.41
N TYR A 77 1.57 3.70 -1.90
CA TYR A 77 1.61 3.41 -0.47
C TYR A 77 3.03 3.04 -0.05
N TYR A 78 3.48 3.64 1.05
CA TYR A 78 4.72 3.30 1.72
C TYR A 78 4.44 2.92 3.17
N ARG A 79 5.35 2.14 3.75
CA ARG A 79 5.31 1.77 5.16
C ARG A 79 5.81 2.90 6.05
N THR A 80 5.10 3.18 7.12
CA THR A 80 5.45 4.28 8.05
C THR A 80 6.54 3.92 9.06
N ASP A 81 6.80 2.63 9.24
CA ASP A 81 7.83 2.11 10.13
C ASP A 81 9.21 1.96 9.45
N GLU A 82 9.32 2.31 8.17
CA GLU A 82 10.59 2.35 7.46
C GLU A 82 11.29 3.70 7.64
N PRO A 83 12.63 3.73 7.80
CA PRO A 83 13.38 4.96 7.93
C PRO A 83 13.36 5.76 6.61
N VAL A 84 13.10 7.06 6.71
CA VAL A 84 12.98 7.99 5.57
C VAL A 84 14.07 9.07 5.66
N PRO A 85 14.85 9.32 4.59
CA PRO A 85 15.79 10.43 4.55
C PRO A 85 15.09 11.79 4.60
N LEU A 86 15.61 12.73 5.40
CA LEU A 86 15.10 14.10 5.49
C LEU A 86 15.71 14.98 4.39
N ILE A 87 15.36 14.71 3.14
CA ILE A 87 15.78 15.47 1.94
C ILE A 87 14.58 15.88 1.11
N TYR A 88 14.76 16.84 0.20
CA TYR A 88 13.74 17.27 -0.76
C TYR A 88 14.13 16.93 -2.20
N PRO A 89 13.22 16.38 -3.03
CA PRO A 89 11.91 15.86 -2.65
C PRO A 89 12.01 14.69 -1.66
N PRO A 90 11.02 14.49 -0.77
CA PRO A 90 10.97 13.32 0.11
C PRO A 90 11.06 12.03 -0.71
N GLN A 91 11.77 11.03 -0.18
CA GLN A 91 11.96 9.74 -0.85
C GLN A 91 11.41 8.59 -0.01
N TYR A 92 10.43 7.86 -0.54
CA TYR A 92 9.82 6.70 0.13
C TYR A 92 10.09 5.42 -0.64
N ARG A 93 10.06 4.27 0.05
CA ARG A 93 10.04 2.96 -0.60
C ARG A 93 8.59 2.57 -0.89
N ALA A 94 8.27 2.32 -2.15
CA ALA A 94 6.93 1.86 -2.49
C ALA A 94 6.71 0.43 -1.95
N ALA A 95 5.65 0.26 -1.18
CA ALA A 95 5.15 -1.04 -0.76
C ALA A 95 4.05 -1.52 -1.71
N VAL A 96 3.12 -0.64 -2.05
CA VAL A 96 2.02 -0.91 -2.98
C VAL A 96 1.85 0.28 -3.93
N ALA A 97 1.67 0.02 -5.23
CA ALA A 97 1.28 1.03 -6.21
C ALA A 97 -0.10 0.70 -6.78
N VAL A 98 -1.01 1.67 -6.72
CA VAL A 98 -2.41 1.52 -7.12
C VAL A 98 -2.70 2.51 -8.24
N PRO A 99 -2.84 2.09 -9.50
CA PRO A 99 -3.34 2.96 -10.56
C PRO A 99 -4.77 3.42 -10.23
N ARG A 100 -5.07 4.70 -10.46
CA ARG A 100 -6.43 5.21 -10.25
C ARG A 100 -7.36 4.58 -11.30
N MET A 101 -8.46 3.99 -10.83
CA MET A 101 -9.52 3.45 -11.67
C MET A 101 -10.87 3.98 -11.22
N SER A 102 -11.71 4.40 -12.17
CA SER A 102 -13.04 4.96 -11.86
C SER A 102 -13.93 3.94 -11.16
N GLY A 103 -14.61 4.37 -10.10
CA GLY A 103 -15.50 3.51 -9.31
C GLY A 103 -14.80 2.45 -8.45
N GLN A 104 -13.47 2.46 -8.43
CA GLN A 104 -12.66 1.59 -7.58
C GLN A 104 -12.08 2.40 -6.41
N MET A 105 -12.26 1.87 -5.20
CA MET A 105 -11.60 2.35 -3.98
C MET A 105 -10.63 1.28 -3.51
N VAL A 106 -9.49 1.72 -2.99
CA VAL A 106 -8.47 0.83 -2.45
C VAL A 106 -8.08 1.31 -1.06
N ASP A 107 -8.07 0.39 -0.11
CA ASP A 107 -7.51 0.61 1.22
C ASP A 107 -6.32 -0.34 1.43
N VAL A 108 -5.20 0.20 1.88
CA VAL A 108 -4.00 -0.58 2.20
C VAL A 108 -3.66 -0.35 3.65
N ASP A 109 -3.88 -1.36 4.48
CA ASP A 109 -3.65 -1.26 5.93
C ASP A 109 -3.53 -2.65 6.58
N TYR A 110 -3.16 -2.66 7.86
CA TYR A 110 -3.30 -3.82 8.72
C TYR A 110 -4.78 -4.01 9.11
N TYR A 111 -5.30 -5.22 8.90
CA TYR A 111 -6.64 -5.61 9.33
C TYR A 111 -6.58 -6.55 10.52
N ASN A 112 -7.28 -6.20 11.60
CA ASN A 112 -7.27 -6.99 12.83
C ASN A 112 -8.06 -8.32 12.69
N ARG A 113 -8.19 -9.07 13.79
CA ARG A 113 -8.92 -10.35 13.81
C ARG A 113 -10.42 -10.23 13.47
N SER A 114 -10.99 -9.05 13.61
CA SER A 114 -12.38 -8.71 13.27
C SER A 114 -12.49 -8.05 11.89
N LEU A 115 -11.41 -8.06 11.10
CA LEU A 115 -11.33 -7.41 9.78
C LEU A 115 -11.69 -5.93 9.81
N ILE A 116 -11.25 -5.24 10.86
CA ILE A 116 -11.29 -3.78 10.94
C ILE A 116 -9.87 -3.24 10.71
N ASN A 117 -9.75 -2.23 9.85
CA ASN A 117 -8.48 -1.57 9.56
C ASN A 117 -7.94 -0.84 10.81
N GLN A 118 -6.70 -0.38 10.74
CA GLN A 118 -6.01 0.11 11.93
C GLN A 118 -6.56 1.45 12.43
N ASP A 119 -7.04 2.29 11.50
CA ASP A 119 -7.68 3.57 11.80
C ASP A 119 -9.14 3.41 12.30
N MET A 120 -9.69 2.18 12.34
CA MET A 120 -11.08 1.89 12.72
C MET A 120 -12.11 2.60 11.84
N THR A 121 -11.78 2.84 10.57
CA THR A 121 -12.64 3.52 9.60
C THR A 121 -13.35 2.56 8.65
N LEU A 122 -12.81 1.36 8.44
CA LEU A 122 -13.32 0.38 7.48
C LEU A 122 -13.34 -1.03 8.09
N GLN A 123 -14.46 -1.72 7.93
CA GLN A 123 -14.68 -3.12 8.31
C GLN A 123 -15.07 -3.95 7.08
N LEU A 124 -14.44 -5.12 6.92
CA LEU A 124 -14.72 -6.02 5.81
C LEU A 124 -15.72 -7.10 6.21
N ASN A 125 -16.70 -7.30 5.35
CA ASN A 125 -17.61 -8.44 5.40
C ASN A 125 -17.23 -9.40 4.27
N LEU A 126 -16.76 -10.59 4.63
CA LEU A 126 -16.36 -11.60 3.63
C LEU A 126 -17.54 -12.50 3.30
N ASP A 127 -17.75 -12.72 2.01
CA ASP A 127 -18.66 -13.74 1.49
C ASP A 127 -17.95 -14.59 0.41
N GLY A 128 -18.71 -15.48 -0.25
CA GLY A 128 -18.16 -16.35 -1.28
C GLY A 128 -17.75 -15.66 -2.59
N SER A 129 -18.03 -14.35 -2.75
CA SER A 129 -17.68 -13.58 -3.95
C SER A 129 -16.30 -12.92 -3.86
N VAL A 130 -15.74 -12.82 -2.66
CA VAL A 130 -14.46 -12.13 -2.43
C VAL A 130 -13.30 -12.98 -2.95
N ASP A 131 -12.56 -12.47 -3.93
CA ASP A 131 -11.31 -13.10 -4.37
C ASP A 131 -10.17 -12.73 -3.42
N ILE A 132 -9.48 -13.72 -2.85
CA ILE A 132 -8.40 -13.51 -1.88
C ILE A 132 -7.12 -14.14 -2.44
N THR A 133 -6.15 -13.28 -2.78
CA THR A 133 -4.90 -13.68 -3.42
C THR A 133 -3.68 -13.22 -2.63
N THR A 134 -2.53 -13.83 -2.90
CA THR A 134 -1.21 -13.29 -2.53
C THR A 134 -0.73 -12.29 -3.57
N THR A 135 0.38 -11.59 -3.29
CA THR A 135 1.02 -10.62 -4.21
C THR A 135 1.52 -11.23 -5.53
N ASN A 136 1.75 -12.55 -5.58
CA ASN A 136 2.10 -13.30 -6.79
C ASN A 136 0.89 -14.04 -7.41
N ASN A 137 -0.31 -13.53 -7.19
CA ASN A 137 -1.56 -14.02 -7.78
C ASN A 137 -1.90 -15.48 -7.47
N GLN A 138 -1.40 -16.02 -6.35
CA GLN A 138 -1.81 -17.34 -5.89
C GLN A 138 -3.02 -17.22 -4.99
N ARG A 139 -3.90 -18.23 -5.01
CA ARG A 139 -5.02 -18.30 -4.08
C ARG A 139 -4.50 -18.33 -2.65
N PHE A 140 -4.99 -17.42 -1.81
CA PHE A 140 -4.66 -17.45 -0.40
C PHE A 140 -5.53 -18.49 0.32
N LEU A 141 -4.90 -19.41 1.06
CA LEU A 141 -5.59 -20.53 1.71
C LEU A 141 -5.88 -20.29 3.21
N GLY A 142 -5.46 -19.15 3.75
CA GLY A 142 -5.66 -18.77 5.15
C GLY A 142 -6.78 -17.75 5.35
N SER A 143 -6.97 -17.32 6.60
CA SER A 143 -7.80 -16.16 6.90
C SER A 143 -7.02 -14.86 6.63
N PRO A 144 -7.56 -13.88 5.90
CA PRO A 144 -6.91 -12.58 5.71
C PRO A 144 -6.85 -11.79 7.02
N ALA A 145 -7.66 -12.14 8.03
CA ALA A 145 -7.70 -11.45 9.30
C ALA A 145 -6.36 -11.53 10.05
N GLY A 146 -5.90 -10.40 10.57
CA GLY A 146 -4.61 -10.29 11.24
C GLY A 146 -3.40 -10.10 10.30
N ASN A 147 -3.62 -9.69 9.05
CA ASN A 147 -2.56 -9.42 8.06
C ASN A 147 -2.65 -8.00 7.50
N ASP A 148 -1.59 -7.59 6.82
CA ASP A 148 -1.58 -6.41 5.97
C ASP A 148 -2.29 -6.75 4.65
N LEU A 149 -3.28 -5.95 4.26
CA LEU A 149 -4.14 -6.22 3.12
C LEU A 149 -4.15 -5.03 2.16
N VAL A 150 -4.24 -5.34 0.86
CA VAL A 150 -4.74 -4.41 -0.17
C VAL A 150 -6.18 -4.81 -0.44
N VAL A 151 -7.12 -3.96 -0.06
CA VAL A 151 -8.56 -4.20 -0.17
C VAL A 151 -9.11 -3.36 -1.30
N VAL A 152 -9.71 -4.02 -2.29
CA VAL A 152 -10.36 -3.38 -3.44
C VAL A 152 -11.87 -3.50 -3.29
N TYR A 153 -12.57 -2.37 -3.38
CA TYR A 153 -14.02 -2.30 -3.23
C TYR A 153 -14.61 -1.14 -4.02
N SER A 154 -15.92 -1.17 -4.30
CA SER A 154 -16.62 -0.14 -5.09
C SER A 154 -17.64 0.67 -4.30
N SER A 155 -18.07 0.18 -3.13
CA SER A 155 -19.06 0.83 -2.28
C SER A 155 -18.89 0.42 -0.82
N SER A 156 -19.34 1.27 0.10
CA SER A 156 -19.39 0.97 1.53
C SER A 156 -20.60 1.64 2.19
N THR A 157 -20.97 1.20 3.39
CA THR A 157 -22.00 1.85 4.21
C THR A 157 -21.52 3.21 4.75
N ARG A 158 -22.45 4.04 5.21
CA ARG A 158 -22.15 5.34 5.86
C ARG A 158 -22.02 5.24 7.39
N SER A 159 -21.75 4.05 7.93
CA SER A 159 -21.53 3.84 9.37
C SER A 159 -20.07 4.17 9.76
N ILE A 160 -19.78 4.19 11.06
CA ILE A 160 -18.41 4.27 11.58
C ILE A 160 -18.18 3.03 12.49
N PRO A 161 -17.33 2.07 12.10
CA PRO A 161 -16.63 1.99 10.81
C PRO A 161 -17.60 1.80 9.62
N ALA A 162 -17.18 2.24 8.44
CA ALA A 162 -17.87 1.89 7.21
C ALA A 162 -17.73 0.39 6.96
N GLN A 163 -18.75 -0.25 6.40
CA GLN A 163 -18.74 -1.68 6.10
C GLN A 163 -18.75 -1.90 4.60
N THR A 164 -17.96 -2.86 4.13
CA THR A 164 -17.88 -3.20 2.71
C THR A 164 -17.72 -4.70 2.51
N THR A 165 -18.29 -5.22 1.42
CA THR A 165 -17.91 -6.53 0.87
C THR A 165 -16.95 -6.25 -0.28
N PRO A 166 -15.64 -6.49 -0.11
CA PRO A 166 -14.66 -6.16 -1.12
C PRO A 166 -14.77 -7.10 -2.32
N SER A 167 -14.43 -6.61 -3.52
CA SER A 167 -14.35 -7.47 -4.69
C SER A 167 -13.07 -8.31 -4.69
N ARG A 168 -11.99 -7.78 -4.11
CA ARG A 168 -10.69 -8.43 -4.06
C ARG A 168 -9.92 -8.04 -2.80
N ILE A 169 -9.20 -9.00 -2.24
CA ILE A 169 -8.23 -8.80 -1.18
C ILE A 169 -6.90 -9.39 -1.63
N VAL A 170 -5.83 -8.60 -1.57
CA VAL A 170 -4.46 -9.09 -1.73
C VAL A 170 -3.76 -9.08 -0.38
N VAL A 171 -3.30 -10.24 0.07
CA VAL A 171 -2.57 -10.38 1.34
C VAL A 171 -1.10 -10.05 1.11
N LEU A 172 -0.61 -9.03 1.82
CA LEU A 172 0.79 -8.63 1.83
C LEU A 172 1.56 -9.52 2.82
N CYS A 173 1.82 -10.76 2.41
CA CYS A 173 2.56 -11.71 3.26
C CYS A 173 3.94 -11.14 3.61
N PRO A 174 4.35 -11.19 4.90
CA PRO A 174 5.68 -10.79 5.30
C PRO A 174 6.71 -11.67 4.59
N LYS A 175 7.85 -11.09 4.20
CA LYS A 175 8.99 -11.84 3.69
C LYS A 175 9.62 -12.61 4.85
N SER A 176 9.14 -13.82 5.10
CA SER A 176 9.92 -14.82 5.85
C SER A 176 10.98 -15.36 4.91
N VAL A 177 12.21 -14.84 5.03
CA VAL A 177 13.42 -15.47 4.50
C VAL A 177 13.94 -16.44 5.54
#